data_AF-A0A1G1GT76-F1
#
_entry.id   AF-A0A1G1GT76-F1
#
_cell.length_a   1.000
_cell.length_b   1.000
_cell.length_c   1.000
_cell.angle_alpha   90.00
_cell.angle_beta   90.00
_cell.angle_gamma   90.00
#
_symmetry.space_group_name_H-M   'P 1'
#
loop_
_entity.id
_entity.type
_entity.pdbx_description
1 polymer ?
#
loop_
_entity_poly.entity_id
_entity_poly.type
_entity_poly.pdbx_seq_one_letter_code
_entity_poly.pdbx_strand_id
1 'polypeptide(L)' 'MDEVHRITTESIPNAQPPRFEYTWPDNKTLIMKYKSKRNLSVFMVGLVKGVGKYYKESLQVSKQGDDIKIVFF' A
#
# COMPACT_ATOMS: atom_id res chain seq x y z
N MET A 1 -5.12 1.05 5.81
CA MET A 1 -4.40 2.25 5.31
C MET A 1 -5.23 3.11 4.37
N ASP A 2 -6.22 2.58 3.65
CA ASP A 2 -7.15 3.39 2.84
C ASP A 2 -7.95 4.37 3.69
N GLU A 3 -8.66 3.84 4.69
CA GLU A 3 -9.51 4.66 5.55
C GLU A 3 -8.73 5.70 6.36
N VAL A 4 -7.51 5.36 6.80
CA VAL A 4 -6.60 6.32 7.46
C VAL A 4 -6.34 7.52 6.55
N HIS A 5 -6.00 7.30 5.28
CA HIS A 5 -5.77 8.42 4.35
C HIS A 5 -7.05 9.19 4.04
N ARG A 6 -8.21 8.53 3.98
CA ARG A 6 -9.52 9.19 3.82
C ARG A 6 -9.81 10.13 4.99
N ILE A 7 -9.73 9.62 6.22
CA ILE A 7 -10.02 10.38 7.45
C ILE A 7 -9.02 11.52 7.66
N THR A 8 -7.72 11.25 7.55
CA THR A 8 -6.68 12.28 7.80
C THR A 8 -6.75 13.44 6.81
N THR A 9 -7.35 13.23 5.64
CA THR A 9 -7.51 14.28 4.62
C THR A 9 -8.94 14.80 4.47
N GLU A 10 -9.89 14.33 5.28
CA GLU A 10 -11.31 14.65 5.17
C GLU A 10 -11.62 16.14 5.34
N SER A 11 -10.88 16.83 6.22
CA SER A 11 -11.05 18.26 6.47
C SER A 11 -10.29 19.17 5.50
N ILE A 12 -9.48 18.61 4.60
CA ILE A 12 -8.63 19.37 3.68
C ILE A 12 -9.40 19.60 2.36
N PRO A 13 -9.78 20.85 2.02
CA PRO A 13 -10.52 21.12 0.79
C PRO A 13 -9.77 20.62 -0.45
N ASN A 14 -10.48 19.93 -1.33
CA ASN A 14 -9.94 19.37 -2.58
C ASN A 14 -8.81 18.36 -2.40
N ALA A 15 -8.70 17.72 -1.23
CA ALA A 15 -7.74 16.64 -1.04
C ALA A 15 -7.99 15.49 -2.04
N GLN A 16 -6.89 15.02 -2.63
CA GLN A 16 -6.89 13.84 -3.51
C GLN A 16 -5.97 12.78 -2.90
N PRO A 17 -6.34 12.15 -1.77
CA PRO A 17 -5.52 11.11 -1.15
C PRO A 17 -5.38 9.89 -2.08
N PRO A 18 -4.29 9.12 -1.96
CA PRO A 18 -4.23 7.81 -2.60
C PRO A 18 -5.33 6.90 -2.03
N ARG A 19 -5.89 6.04 -2.89
CA ARG A 19 -6.79 4.97 -2.50
C ARG A 19 -6.11 3.62 -2.62
N PHE A 20 -6.51 2.68 -1.79
CA PHE A 20 -5.91 1.35 -1.70
C PHE A 20 -6.99 0.29 -1.66
N GLU A 21 -6.85 -0.72 -2.53
CA GLU A 21 -7.67 -1.94 -2.51
C GLU A 21 -6.78 -3.14 -2.19
N TYR A 22 -7.34 -4.13 -1.52
CA TYR A 22 -6.60 -5.28 -1.00
C TYR A 22 -7.27 -6.58 -1.43
N THR A 23 -6.47 -7.49 -1.96
CA THR A 23 -6.91 -8.84 -2.32
C THR A 23 -5.93 -9.84 -1.73
N TRP A 24 -6.46 -10.86 -1.06
CA TRP A 24 -5.69 -11.98 -0.54
C TRP A 24 -5.92 -13.21 -1.44
N PRO A 25 -5.04 -13.50 -2.40
CA PRO A 25 -5.13 -14.74 -3.18
C PRO A 25 -4.86 -15.98 -2.34
N ASP A 26 -4.13 -15.85 -1.23
CA ASP A 26 -3.79 -16.94 -0.30
C ASP A 26 -3.44 -16.36 1.09
N ASN A 27 -3.08 -17.23 2.04
CA ASN A 27 -2.81 -16.85 3.44
C ASN A 27 -1.48 -16.12 3.65
N LYS A 28 -0.58 -16.09 2.64
CA LYS A 28 0.76 -15.50 2.74
C LYS A 28 1.00 -14.37 1.75
N THR A 29 0.04 -14.06 0.89
CA THR A 29 0.20 -13.06 -0.16
C THR A 29 -0.91 -12.03 -0.08
N LEU A 30 -0.53 -10.77 0.04
CA LEU A 30 -1.42 -9.62 -0.12
C LEU A 30 -1.09 -8.89 -1.42
N ILE A 31 -2.10 -8.70 -2.26
CA ILE A 31 -2.04 -7.80 -3.41
C ILE A 31 -2.70 -6.49 -3.02
N MET A 32 -1.94 -5.40 -3.05
CA MET A 32 -2.41 -4.06 -2.76
C MET A 32 -2.40 -3.23 -4.05
N LYS A 33 -3.56 -2.77 -4.48
CA LYS A 33 -3.71 -1.86 -5.62
C LYS A 33 -3.60 -0.42 -5.17
N TYR A 34 -2.61 0.31 -5.71
CA TYR A 34 -2.41 1.73 -5.42
C TYR A 34 -3.09 2.60 -6.48
N LYS A 35 -4.06 3.43 -6.09
CA LYS A 35 -4.79 4.33 -6.99
C LYS A 35 -4.51 5.77 -6.65
N SER A 36 -3.73 6.44 -7.49
CA SER A 36 -3.50 7.89 -7.39
C SER A 36 -3.01 8.47 -8.71
N LYS A 37 -3.42 9.69 -9.04
CA LYS A 37 -2.90 10.45 -10.17
C LYS A 37 -1.39 10.75 -10.08
N ARG A 38 -0.81 10.64 -8.87
CA ARG A 38 0.61 10.93 -8.62
C ARG A 38 1.56 9.80 -9.07
N ASN A 39 1.05 8.61 -9.40
CA ASN A 39 1.83 7.45 -9.85
C ASN A 39 3.04 7.08 -8.95
N LEU A 40 2.83 7.07 -7.63
CA LEU A 40 3.87 6.79 -6.62
C LEU A 40 3.89 5.32 -6.15
N SER A 41 3.51 4.36 -7.01
CA SER A 41 3.45 2.94 -6.65
C SER A 41 4.83 2.36 -6.27
N VAL A 42 5.91 2.81 -6.92
CA VAL A 42 7.29 2.43 -6.56
C VAL A 42 7.69 2.97 -5.18
N PHE A 43 7.29 4.20 -4.84
CA PHE A 43 7.51 4.76 -3.51
C PHE A 43 6.79 3.96 -2.43
N MET A 44 5.56 3.52 -2.73
CA MET A 44 4.78 2.68 -1.82
C MET A 44 5.47 1.34 -1.52
N VAL A 45 6.18 0.73 -2.48
CA VAL A 45 7.01 -0.46 -2.22
C VAL A 45 8.04 -0.18 -1.12
N GLY A 46 8.68 0.98 -1.14
CA GLY A 46 9.63 1.40 -0.10
C GLY A 46 8.96 1.56 1.27
N LEU A 47 7.79 2.21 1.32
CA LEU A 47 7.03 2.38 2.56
C LEU A 47 6.65 1.05 3.19
N VAL A 48 6.14 0.09 2.41
CA VAL A 48 5.76 -1.23 2.94
C VAL A 48 6.98 -2.00 3.45
N LYS A 49 8.13 -1.93 2.77
CA LYS A 49 9.38 -2.50 3.28
C LYS A 49 9.78 -1.88 4.62
N GLY A 50 9.61 -0.56 4.77
CA GLY A 50 9.83 0.14 6.04
C GLY A 50 8.91 -0.37 7.16
N VAL A 51 7.63 -0.61 6.87
CA VAL A 51 6.66 -1.19 7.80
C VAL A 51 7.11 -2.59 8.24
N GLY A 52 7.51 -3.47 7.30
CA GLY A 52 8.03 -4.79 7.63
C GLY A 52 9.24 -4.73 8.58
N LYS A 53 10.19 -3.85 8.29
CA LYS A 53 11.36 -3.61 9.17
C LYS A 53 10.94 -3.14 10.57
N TYR A 54 9.99 -2.21 10.67
CA TYR A 54 9.52 -1.67 11.94
C TYR A 54 8.85 -2.73 12.82
N TYR A 55 7.98 -3.54 12.23
CA TYR A 55 7.27 -4.61 12.96
C TYR A 55 8.06 -5.92 13.08
N LYS A 56 9.32 -5.96 12.58
CA LYS A 56 10.16 -7.17 12.53
C LYS A 56 9.50 -8.33 11.79
N GLU A 57 8.69 -8.00 10.78
CA GLU A 57 7.98 -8.94 9.94
C GLU A 57 8.80 -9.21 8.66
N SER A 58 8.95 -10.48 8.30
CA SER A 58 9.70 -10.85 7.09
C SER A 58 8.79 -10.72 5.87
N LEU A 59 8.98 -9.63 5.12
CA LEU A 59 8.19 -9.31 3.93
C LEU A 59 9.04 -9.27 2.67
N GLN A 60 8.56 -9.90 1.61
CA GLN A 60 9.02 -9.63 0.23
C GLN A 60 7.99 -8.74 -0.45
N VAL A 61 8.42 -7.54 -0.85
CA VAL A 61 7.55 -6.55 -1.50
C VAL A 61 8.06 -6.26 -2.90
N SER A 62 7.19 -6.41 -3.90
CA SER A 62 7.49 -6.14 -5.32
C SER A 62 6.32 -5.45 -6.02
N LYS A 63 6.62 -4.76 -7.12
CA LYS A 63 5.62 -4.16 -8.00
C LYS A 63 5.24 -5.15 -9.10
N GLN A 64 3.94 -5.28 -9.40
CA GLN A 64 3.38 -6.08 -10.48
C GLN A 64 2.36 -5.24 -11.25
N GLY A 65 2.77 -4.66 -12.38
CA GLY A 65 1.93 -3.64 -13.05
C GLY A 65 1.74 -2.43 -12.15
N ASP A 66 0.50 -1.99 -11.91
CA ASP A 66 0.16 -0.92 -10.95
C ASP A 66 -0.05 -1.43 -9.51
N ASP A 67 -0.03 -2.75 -9.34
CA ASP A 67 -0.26 -3.39 -8.05
C ASP A 67 1.05 -3.65 -7.31
N ILE A 68 0.94 -3.81 -6.00
CA ILE A 68 2.05 -4.09 -5.09
C ILE A 68 1.77 -5.43 -4.44
N LYS A 69 2.64 -6.41 -4.71
CA LYS A 69 2.59 -7.73 -4.13
C LYS A 69 3.44 -7.77 -2.87
N ILE A 70 2.87 -8.28 -1.80
CA ILE A 70 3.48 -8.42 -0.48
C ILE A 70 3.38 -9.88 -0.09
N VAL A 71 4.50 -10.54 0.16
CA VAL A 71 4.57 -11.94 0.60
C VAL A 71 5.14 -11.98 2.01
N PHE A 72 4.44 -12.66 2.91
CA PHE A 72 4.78 -12.86 4.32
C PHE A 72 5.44 -14.24 4.50
N PHE A 73 6.49 -14.34 5.32
CA PHE A 73 7.26 -15.59 5.50
C PHE A 73 6.99 -16.28 6.83
#